data_AF-A0A7Z8YFQ2-F1
#
_entry.id   AF-A0A7Z8YFQ2-F1
#
_cell.length_a   1.000
_cell.length_b   1.000
_cell.length_c   1.000
_cell.angle_alpha   90.00
_cell.angle_beta   90.00
_cell.angle_gamma   90.00
#
_symmetry.space_group_name_H-M   'P 1'
#
loop_
_entity.id
_entity.type
_entity.pdbx_description
1 polymer ?
#
loop_
_entity_poly.entity_id
_entity_poly.type
_entity_poly.pdbx_seq_one_letter_code
_entity_poly.pdbx_strand_id
1 'polypeptide(L)'
;MKQLILYLLLFCSCAVMAQEQKYILLDSITSNYTVKKYTLSTLPYKVDYEIEIYNVFSKNYGKDLDSDFIVLFSVLPDLESKNSWQEIPFDMLQKKYMPAKKLFDRIYRRTYEMDSKKDDNTTLSLVKKVKNKYFVAKNCRINEFFCTNIPSEMSVATGRYIIDTNQATMPVSVLRSLYKKRYPNEVFPLDDKHWIVPKYLEHIYLENVEEKEGDTIYYFYLYATYFVESFDKFAYIKDRGIVAASYYEFFFPIGCKTPISGDWIKLRTPYKKELFWAEELKKEWAEKEKAWKKEREREEKEFNRL
;
A
#
# COMPACT_ATOMS: atom_id res chain seq x y z
N MET A 1 -16.06 43.67 18.74
CA MET A 1 -15.06 43.05 17.81
C MET A 1 -14.10 42.09 18.48
N LYS A 2 -13.47 42.41 19.63
CA LYS A 2 -12.50 41.51 20.30
C LYS A 2 -13.09 40.16 20.76
N GLN A 3 -14.33 40.15 21.26
CA GLN A 3 -15.01 38.89 21.64
C GLN A 3 -15.37 38.01 20.43
N LEU A 4 -15.77 38.60 19.30
CA LEU A 4 -16.12 37.84 18.09
C LEU A 4 -14.90 37.10 17.49
N ILE A 5 -13.72 37.75 17.55
CA ILE A 5 -12.44 37.17 17.11
C ILE A 5 -12.01 36.02 18.03
N LEU A 6 -12.24 36.14 19.35
CA LEU A 6 -11.95 35.07 20.31
C LEU A 6 -12.86 33.85 20.09
N TYR A 7 -14.16 34.07 19.82
CA TYR A 7 -15.08 32.99 19.45
C TYR A 7 -14.71 32.35 18.10
N LEU A 8 -14.31 33.12 17.09
CA LEU A 8 -13.83 32.56 15.82
C LEU A 8 -12.55 31.73 16.00
N LEU A 9 -11.61 32.17 16.85
CA LEU A 9 -10.39 31.42 17.16
C LEU A 9 -10.68 30.13 17.96
N LEU A 10 -11.65 30.17 18.89
CA LEU A 10 -12.13 28.99 19.63
C LEU A 10 -12.90 28.02 18.73
N PHE A 11 -13.73 28.51 17.80
CA PHE A 11 -14.43 27.66 16.83
C PHE A 11 -13.49 27.09 15.77
N CYS A 12 -12.45 27.81 15.35
CA CYS A 12 -11.41 27.29 14.44
C CYS A 12 -10.50 26.26 15.11
N SER A 13 -10.23 26.37 16.42
CA SER A 13 -9.50 25.35 17.18
C SER A 13 -10.39 24.15 17.54
N CYS A 14 -11.70 24.34 17.65
CA CYS A 14 -12.66 23.25 17.84
C CYS A 14 -13.11 22.55 16.55
N ALA A 15 -13.03 23.19 15.39
CA ALA A 15 -13.32 22.54 14.09
C ALA A 15 -12.22 21.54 13.69
N VAL A 16 -11.04 21.63 14.32
CA VAL A 16 -9.96 20.63 14.24
C VAL A 16 -10.06 19.63 15.42
N MET A 17 -11.11 19.68 16.25
CA MET A 17 -11.39 18.60 17.20
C MET A 17 -11.64 17.32 16.42
N ALA A 18 -10.58 16.53 16.31
CA ALA A 18 -10.55 15.09 16.15
C ALA A 18 -11.72 14.55 15.33
N GLN A 19 -11.56 14.51 14.01
CA GLN A 19 -12.23 13.48 13.22
C GLN A 19 -12.00 12.15 13.96
N GLU A 20 -13.08 11.46 14.34
CA GLU A 20 -13.01 10.43 15.37
C GLU A 20 -12.19 9.23 14.86
N GLN A 21 -10.91 9.16 15.28
CA GLN A 21 -10.00 8.07 14.91
C GLN A 21 -10.59 6.72 15.33
N LYS A 22 -10.85 5.81 14.40
CA LYS A 22 -11.29 4.45 14.70
C LYS A 22 -10.11 3.50 14.72
N TYR A 23 -10.21 2.50 15.58
CA TYR A 23 -9.12 1.55 15.83
C TYR A 23 -9.48 0.16 15.36
N ILE A 24 -8.57 -0.44 14.60
CA ILE A 24 -8.66 -1.84 14.20
C ILE A 24 -7.58 -2.60 14.95
N LEU A 25 -7.97 -3.66 15.65
CA LEU A 25 -7.04 -4.44 16.46
C LEU A 25 -6.34 -5.51 15.61
N LEU A 26 -5.01 -5.48 15.57
CA LEU A 26 -4.18 -6.43 14.84
C LEU A 26 -4.40 -7.86 15.34
N ASP A 27 -4.50 -8.07 16.66
CA ASP A 27 -4.80 -9.40 17.24
C ASP A 27 -6.14 -9.95 16.74
N SER A 28 -7.15 -9.09 16.58
CA SER A 28 -8.45 -9.46 16.02
C SER A 28 -8.31 -9.83 14.55
N ILE A 29 -7.47 -9.12 13.80
CA ILE A 29 -7.17 -9.46 12.41
C ILE A 29 -6.47 -10.83 12.33
N THR A 30 -5.36 -11.02 13.05
CA THR A 30 -4.55 -12.25 12.96
C THR A 30 -5.27 -13.49 13.47
N SER A 31 -6.25 -13.33 14.36
CA SER A 31 -7.06 -14.45 14.87
C SER A 31 -8.17 -14.89 13.90
N ASN A 32 -8.59 -14.02 12.97
CA ASN A 32 -9.76 -14.26 12.12
C ASN A 32 -9.44 -14.35 10.62
N TYR A 33 -8.25 -13.91 10.21
CA TYR A 33 -7.85 -13.83 8.80
C TYR A 33 -6.44 -14.37 8.59
N THR A 34 -6.16 -14.82 7.37
CA THR A 34 -4.78 -15.10 6.96
C THR A 34 -4.05 -13.77 6.83
N VAL A 35 -2.91 -13.63 7.50
CA VAL A 35 -2.08 -12.42 7.46
C VAL A 35 -0.68 -12.78 6.99
N LYS A 36 -0.19 -12.05 5.99
CA LYS A 36 1.23 -12.07 5.59
C LYS A 36 1.85 -10.72 5.94
N LYS A 37 2.79 -10.75 6.87
CA LYS A 37 3.55 -9.58 7.30
C LYS A 37 4.87 -9.51 6.53
N TYR A 38 5.24 -8.32 6.09
CA TYR A 38 6.58 -8.05 5.57
C TYR A 38 7.14 -6.76 6.17
N THR A 39 8.46 -6.68 6.18
CA THR A 39 9.20 -5.47 6.55
C THR A 39 9.90 -4.92 5.30
N LEU A 40 9.77 -3.61 5.09
CA LEU A 40 10.44 -2.92 3.98
C LEU A 40 11.44 -1.91 4.55
N SER A 41 12.69 -2.01 4.12
CA SER A 41 13.74 -1.08 4.56
C SER A 41 13.68 0.24 3.81
N THR A 42 13.75 1.34 4.55
CA THR A 42 13.84 2.70 4.01
C THR A 42 15.29 3.13 3.70
N LEU A 43 16.26 2.23 3.89
CA LEU A 43 17.68 2.48 3.65
C LEU A 43 18.03 3.04 2.25
N PRO A 44 17.31 2.69 1.15
CA PRO A 44 17.51 3.36 -0.14
C PRO A 44 17.39 4.89 -0.07
N TYR A 45 16.64 5.42 0.90
CA TYR A 45 16.42 6.85 1.11
C TYR A 45 17.38 7.43 2.16
N LYS A 46 18.40 6.66 2.57
CA LYS A 46 19.47 7.01 3.53
C LYS A 46 19.02 7.19 4.98
N VAL A 47 17.85 6.67 5.32
CA VAL A 47 17.38 6.56 6.69
C VAL A 47 17.09 5.09 6.98
N ASP A 48 17.49 4.60 8.15
CA ASP A 48 17.36 3.19 8.51
C ASP A 48 16.13 2.98 9.40
N TYR A 49 14.97 3.01 8.76
CA TYR A 49 13.68 2.71 9.37
C TYR A 49 12.96 1.60 8.62
N GLU A 50 11.99 1.01 9.30
CA GLU A 50 11.12 -0.03 8.77
C GLU A 50 9.74 0.52 8.44
N ILE A 51 9.20 0.09 7.30
CA ILE A 51 7.77 0.09 7.02
C ILE A 51 7.27 -1.32 7.30
N GLU A 52 6.30 -1.47 8.18
CA GLU A 52 5.64 -2.76 8.40
C GLU A 52 4.38 -2.83 7.53
N ILE A 53 4.29 -3.84 6.65
CA ILE A 53 3.07 -4.10 5.89
C ILE A 53 2.39 -5.39 6.34
N TYR A 54 1.07 -5.36 6.38
CA TYR A 54 0.22 -6.49 6.72
C TYR A 54 -0.79 -6.70 5.60
N ASN A 55 -0.59 -7.78 4.83
CA ASN A 55 -1.55 -8.25 3.84
C ASN A 55 -2.58 -9.13 4.54
N VAL A 56 -3.81 -8.64 4.68
CA VAL A 56 -4.91 -9.36 5.32
C VAL A 56 -5.82 -9.92 4.23
N PHE A 57 -5.90 -11.24 4.15
CA PHE A 57 -6.66 -11.95 3.13
C PHE A 57 -8.03 -12.35 3.65
N SER A 58 -9.04 -12.14 2.82
CA SER A 58 -10.36 -12.75 2.97
C SER A 58 -10.67 -13.52 1.70
N LYS A 59 -10.27 -14.81 1.68
CA LYS A 59 -10.49 -15.69 0.52
C LYS A 59 -11.97 -15.84 0.24
N ASN A 60 -12.37 -15.62 -1.01
CA ASN A 60 -13.74 -15.79 -1.51
C ASN A 60 -14.79 -14.94 -0.75
N TYR A 61 -14.34 -14.01 0.09
CA TYR A 61 -15.17 -13.33 1.10
C TYR A 61 -16.03 -14.28 1.98
N GLY A 62 -15.61 -15.55 2.15
CA GLY A 62 -16.43 -16.59 2.80
C GLY A 62 -17.74 -16.93 2.06
N LYS A 63 -17.80 -16.66 0.74
CA LYS A 63 -18.98 -16.82 -0.13
C LYS A 63 -18.70 -17.63 -1.41
N ASP A 64 -17.65 -18.45 -1.43
CA ASP A 64 -17.28 -19.29 -2.58
C ASP A 64 -17.15 -18.55 -3.93
N LEU A 65 -16.67 -17.31 -3.91
CA LEU A 65 -16.34 -16.51 -5.09
C LEU A 65 -14.95 -16.90 -5.64
N ASP A 66 -14.75 -16.91 -6.96
CA ASP A 66 -13.42 -17.08 -7.59
C ASP A 66 -12.61 -15.77 -7.55
N SER A 67 -12.46 -15.18 -6.36
CA SER A 67 -11.78 -13.89 -6.17
C SER A 67 -11.36 -13.68 -4.70
N ASP A 68 -10.25 -12.97 -4.51
CA ASP A 68 -9.69 -12.70 -3.20
C ASP A 68 -9.81 -11.23 -2.83
N PHE A 69 -10.14 -10.94 -1.56
CA PHE A 69 -10.04 -9.56 -1.05
C PHE A 69 -8.78 -9.42 -0.21
N ILE A 70 -8.08 -8.29 -0.40
CA ILE A 70 -6.90 -7.94 0.38
C ILE A 70 -7.11 -6.57 1.01
N VAL A 71 -6.88 -6.49 2.32
CA VAL A 71 -6.65 -5.20 2.98
C VAL A 71 -5.16 -5.11 3.33
N LEU A 72 -4.49 -4.10 2.78
CA LEU A 72 -3.10 -3.79 3.09
C LEU A 72 -3.04 -2.70 4.15
N PHE A 73 -2.48 -3.02 5.31
CA PHE A 73 -2.08 -2.02 6.29
C PHE A 73 -0.60 -1.71 6.08
N SER A 74 -0.24 -0.43 5.99
CA SER A 74 1.15 0.04 5.97
C SER A 74 1.39 0.95 7.16
N VAL A 75 2.24 0.50 8.09
CA VAL A 75 2.69 1.30 9.24
C VAL A 75 3.96 2.02 8.81
N LEU A 76 3.85 3.32 8.57
CA LEU A 76 4.94 4.16 8.09
C LEU A 76 5.77 4.67 9.27
N PRO A 77 7.07 4.91 9.09
CA PRO A 77 7.95 5.31 10.18
C PRO A 77 7.60 6.70 10.71
N ASP A 78 7.84 6.90 12.00
CA ASP A 78 7.89 8.25 12.60
C ASP A 78 9.35 8.69 12.70
N LEU A 79 9.76 9.52 11.74
CA LEU A 79 11.13 10.06 11.61
C LEU A 79 11.48 11.10 12.68
N GLU A 80 10.51 11.56 13.48
CA GLU A 80 10.77 12.47 14.59
C GLU A 80 11.09 11.69 15.87
N SER A 81 10.16 10.82 16.31
CA SER A 81 10.33 10.08 17.57
C SER A 81 11.10 8.77 17.42
N LYS A 82 11.34 8.32 16.19
CA LYS A 82 11.92 7.02 15.83
C LYS A 82 11.08 5.81 16.22
N ASN A 83 9.85 6.04 16.70
CA ASN A 83 8.93 5.00 17.09
C ASN A 83 7.59 5.20 16.39
N SER A 84 7.28 4.31 15.45
CA SER A 84 6.04 4.29 14.67
C SER A 84 4.80 3.93 15.50
N TRP A 85 4.99 3.52 16.76
CA TRP A 85 3.94 3.04 17.65
C TRP A 85 3.86 3.90 18.91
N GLN A 86 2.64 4.26 19.31
CA GLN A 86 2.36 5.05 20.51
C GLN A 86 1.48 4.26 21.47
N GLU A 87 1.86 4.20 22.75
CA GLU A 87 1.02 3.57 23.78
C GLU A 87 -0.29 4.36 23.96
N ILE A 88 -1.41 3.64 24.01
CA ILE A 88 -2.74 4.20 24.27
C ILE A 88 -3.45 3.44 25.40
N PRO A 89 -4.30 4.11 26.18
CA PRO A 89 -5.07 3.45 27.21
C PRO A 89 -6.22 2.64 26.59
N PHE A 90 -6.62 1.57 27.29
CA PHE A 90 -7.61 0.61 26.79
C PHE A 90 -9.01 1.20 26.61
N ASP A 91 -9.40 2.16 27.44
CA ASP A 91 -10.70 2.83 27.38
C ASP A 91 -10.88 3.61 26.06
N MET A 92 -9.78 4.18 25.53
CA MET A 92 -9.77 4.85 24.22
C MET A 92 -9.99 3.84 23.08
N LEU A 93 -9.42 2.64 23.20
CA LEU A 93 -9.60 1.56 22.23
C LEU A 93 -11.06 1.08 22.19
N GLN A 94 -11.67 0.82 23.36
CA GLN A 94 -13.03 0.29 23.43
C GLN A 94 -14.07 1.21 22.78
N LYS A 95 -13.99 2.51 23.03
CA LYS A 95 -14.97 3.48 22.52
C LYS A 95 -14.94 3.61 21.00
N LYS A 96 -13.78 3.38 20.38
CA LYS A 96 -13.55 3.65 18.95
C LYS A 96 -13.19 2.41 18.14
N TYR A 97 -13.44 1.23 18.69
CA TYR A 97 -13.14 -0.03 18.04
C TYR A 97 -13.96 -0.23 16.76
N MET A 98 -13.30 -0.66 15.69
CA MET A 98 -13.91 -1.06 14.44
C MET A 98 -13.49 -2.49 14.07
N PRO A 99 -14.46 -3.42 13.87
CA PRO A 99 -14.16 -4.77 13.40
C PRO A 99 -13.54 -4.76 12.00
N ALA A 100 -12.50 -5.58 11.79
CA ALA A 100 -11.82 -5.72 10.49
C ALA A 100 -12.76 -6.19 9.37
N LYS A 101 -13.80 -6.98 9.69
CA LYS A 101 -14.83 -7.42 8.73
C LYS A 101 -15.45 -6.25 7.96
N LYS A 102 -15.60 -5.08 8.60
CA LYS A 102 -16.18 -3.89 7.95
C LYS A 102 -15.35 -3.40 6.75
N LEU A 103 -14.04 -3.62 6.75
CA LEU A 103 -13.17 -3.28 5.60
C LEU A 103 -13.47 -4.17 4.41
N PHE A 104 -13.65 -5.47 4.64
CA PHE A 104 -14.02 -6.40 3.57
C PHE A 104 -15.46 -6.21 3.10
N ASP A 105 -16.40 -5.85 4.00
CA ASP A 105 -17.74 -5.43 3.62
C ASP A 105 -17.69 -4.22 2.67
N ARG A 106 -16.77 -3.26 2.87
CA ARG A 106 -16.60 -2.12 1.95
C ARG A 106 -16.12 -2.55 0.57
N ILE A 107 -15.13 -3.43 0.49
CA ILE A 107 -14.63 -3.98 -0.78
C ILE A 107 -15.78 -4.68 -1.52
N TYR A 108 -16.55 -5.52 -0.82
CA TYR A 108 -17.70 -6.20 -1.39
C TYR A 108 -18.71 -5.22 -1.99
N ARG A 109 -19.17 -4.24 -1.19
CA ARG A 109 -20.14 -3.24 -1.66
C ARG A 109 -19.62 -2.45 -2.84
N ARG A 110 -18.34 -2.07 -2.83
CA ARG A 110 -17.72 -1.34 -3.93
C ARG A 110 -17.66 -2.13 -5.22
N THR A 111 -17.53 -3.45 -5.11
CA THR A 111 -17.43 -4.35 -6.27
C THR A 111 -18.80 -4.68 -6.85
N TYR A 112 -19.80 -4.92 -6.00
CA TYR A 112 -21.07 -5.52 -6.41
C TYR A 112 -22.30 -4.63 -6.23
N GLU A 113 -22.20 -3.47 -5.57
CA GLU A 113 -23.34 -2.58 -5.32
C GLU A 113 -23.17 -1.22 -6.02
N MET A 114 -24.26 -0.74 -6.64
CA MET A 114 -24.24 0.38 -7.59
C MET A 114 -23.98 1.78 -6.96
N ASP A 115 -24.11 1.91 -5.64
CA ASP A 115 -24.10 3.21 -4.91
C ASP A 115 -23.20 3.24 -3.66
N SER A 116 -22.18 2.40 -3.59
CA SER A 116 -21.29 2.42 -2.42
C SER A 116 -20.47 3.73 -2.39
N LYS A 117 -20.71 4.59 -1.38
CA LYS A 117 -19.82 5.71 -1.09
C LYS A 117 -18.44 5.16 -0.70
N LYS A 118 -17.37 5.77 -1.22
CA LYS A 118 -16.01 5.48 -0.74
C LYS A 118 -15.92 5.96 0.70
N ASP A 119 -15.81 5.02 1.63
CA ASP A 119 -15.51 5.34 3.02
C ASP A 119 -14.07 5.87 3.11
N ASP A 120 -13.87 6.89 3.95
CA ASP A 120 -12.55 7.47 4.19
C ASP A 120 -11.75 6.64 5.19
N ASN A 121 -10.54 6.24 4.79
CA ASN A 121 -9.62 5.46 5.60
C ASN A 121 -8.60 6.33 6.36
N THR A 122 -8.60 7.65 6.16
CA THR A 122 -7.66 8.58 6.85
C THR A 122 -7.82 8.59 8.37
N THR A 123 -9.01 8.24 8.87
CA THR A 123 -9.34 8.19 10.29
C THR A 123 -9.16 6.82 10.93
N LEU A 124 -8.62 5.84 10.18
CA LEU A 124 -8.43 4.49 10.67
C LEU A 124 -6.97 4.26 11.08
N SER A 125 -6.75 3.73 12.28
CA SER A 125 -5.42 3.28 12.72
C SER A 125 -5.42 1.82 13.14
N LEU A 126 -4.29 1.17 12.87
CA LEU A 126 -3.97 -0.16 13.38
C LEU A 126 -3.50 -0.07 14.84
N VAL A 127 -4.01 -0.95 15.70
CA VAL A 127 -3.60 -1.10 17.10
C VAL A 127 -3.06 -2.50 17.31
N LYS A 128 -1.90 -2.64 17.95
CA LYS A 128 -1.37 -3.93 18.39
C LYS A 128 -1.37 -4.03 19.90
N LYS A 129 -1.55 -5.24 20.42
CA LYS A 129 -1.37 -5.52 21.85
C LYS A 129 0.01 -6.13 22.06
N VAL A 130 0.74 -5.64 23.05
CA VAL A 130 2.01 -6.24 23.49
C VAL A 130 1.91 -6.41 25.00
N LYS A 131 1.85 -7.67 25.46
CA LYS A 131 1.54 -8.03 26.86
C LYS A 131 0.19 -7.40 27.27
N ASN A 132 0.19 -6.50 28.27
CA ASN A 132 -1.02 -5.85 28.79
C ASN A 132 -1.19 -4.39 28.30
N LYS A 133 -0.41 -3.98 27.29
CA LYS A 133 -0.43 -2.61 26.76
C LYS A 133 -0.88 -2.60 25.30
N TYR A 134 -1.50 -1.49 24.90
CA TYR A 134 -1.99 -1.28 23.55
C TYR A 134 -1.19 -0.17 22.88
N PHE A 135 -0.85 -0.37 21.61
CA PHE A 135 -0.06 0.56 20.84
C PHE A 135 -0.73 0.86 19.52
N VAL A 136 -0.96 2.14 19.23
CA VAL A 136 -1.52 2.61 17.96
C VAL A 136 -0.40 2.98 16.99
N ALA A 137 -0.54 2.63 15.72
CA ALA A 137 0.33 3.11 14.66
C ALA A 137 0.12 4.62 14.48
N LYS A 138 1.19 5.40 14.60
CA LYS A 138 1.16 6.87 14.44
C LYS A 138 0.82 7.28 13.02
N ASN A 139 1.43 6.60 12.04
CA ASN A 139 1.18 6.80 10.62
C ASN A 139 0.74 5.46 10.02
N CYS A 140 -0.55 5.28 9.79
CA CYS A 140 -1.11 4.07 9.21
C CYS A 140 -1.82 4.40 7.89
N ARG A 141 -1.52 3.63 6.86
CA ARG A 141 -2.23 3.67 5.57
C ARG A 141 -2.97 2.36 5.34
N ILE A 142 -4.19 2.45 4.85
CA ILE A 142 -5.06 1.30 4.62
C ILE A 142 -5.56 1.35 3.19
N ASN A 143 -5.16 0.36 2.41
CA ASN A 143 -5.58 0.15 1.04
C ASN A 143 -6.44 -1.11 0.95
N GLU A 144 -7.54 -1.00 0.21
CA GLU A 144 -8.57 -2.02 0.08
C GLU A 144 -8.59 -2.51 -1.37
N PHE A 145 -8.43 -3.82 -1.59
CA PHE A 145 -8.28 -4.41 -2.91
C PHE A 145 -9.23 -5.60 -3.16
N PHE A 146 -9.79 -5.63 -4.36
CA PHE A 146 -10.42 -6.78 -4.99
C PHE A 146 -9.42 -7.42 -5.96
N CYS A 147 -9.11 -8.69 -5.79
CA CYS A 147 -8.14 -9.41 -6.62
C CYS A 147 -8.86 -10.40 -7.53
N THR A 148 -8.54 -10.37 -8.81
CA THR A 148 -9.11 -11.24 -9.83
C THR A 148 -8.04 -11.72 -10.81
N ASN A 149 -8.34 -12.84 -11.46
CA ASN A 149 -7.57 -13.43 -12.55
C ASN A 149 -8.50 -13.96 -13.64
N ILE A 150 -9.76 -13.52 -13.66
CA ILE A 150 -10.76 -13.99 -14.61
C ILE A 150 -10.34 -13.58 -16.02
N PRO A 151 -10.22 -14.53 -16.96
CA PRO A 151 -9.93 -14.21 -18.34
C PRO A 151 -10.98 -13.26 -18.92
N SER A 152 -10.53 -12.09 -19.38
CA SER A 152 -11.37 -11.09 -20.01
C SER A 152 -10.67 -10.52 -21.22
N GLU A 153 -11.34 -10.57 -22.37
CA GLU A 153 -10.93 -9.80 -23.56
C GLU A 153 -11.21 -8.30 -23.39
N MET A 154 -12.05 -7.94 -22.42
CA MET A 154 -12.41 -6.55 -22.12
C MET A 154 -11.53 -5.98 -21.01
N SER A 155 -10.73 -4.97 -21.35
CA SER A 155 -10.08 -4.09 -20.37
C SER A 155 -11.07 -2.98 -19.98
N VAL A 156 -11.69 -3.09 -18.81
CA VAL A 156 -12.61 -2.06 -18.30
C VAL A 156 -11.90 -1.26 -17.21
N ALA A 157 -12.11 0.05 -17.15
CA ALA A 157 -11.59 0.86 -16.06
C ALA A 157 -12.24 0.43 -14.74
N THR A 158 -11.44 -0.21 -13.90
CA THR A 158 -11.86 -0.76 -12.61
C THR A 158 -11.65 0.19 -11.42
N GLY A 159 -11.17 1.41 -11.65
CA GLY A 159 -10.80 2.35 -10.59
C GLY A 159 -9.52 1.92 -9.86
N ARG A 160 -9.36 2.42 -8.62
CA ARG A 160 -8.12 2.30 -7.83
C ARG A 160 -8.08 1.14 -6.83
N TYR A 161 -8.76 0.03 -7.11
CA TYR A 161 -8.90 -1.02 -6.10
C TYR A 161 -8.94 -2.45 -6.64
N ILE A 162 -8.92 -2.63 -7.96
CA ILE A 162 -8.95 -3.98 -8.55
C ILE A 162 -7.54 -4.35 -8.99
N ILE A 163 -7.02 -5.44 -8.45
CA ILE A 163 -5.79 -6.09 -8.88
C ILE A 163 -6.19 -7.22 -9.82
N ASP A 164 -6.08 -6.99 -11.12
CA ASP A 164 -6.35 -7.99 -12.14
C ASP A 164 -5.03 -8.52 -12.70
N THR A 165 -4.75 -9.81 -12.46
CA THR A 165 -3.53 -10.49 -12.92
C THR A 165 -3.63 -11.06 -14.34
N ASN A 166 -4.82 -11.08 -14.93
CA ASN A 166 -5.04 -11.56 -16.30
C ASN A 166 -5.19 -10.40 -17.33
N GLN A 167 -5.15 -9.14 -16.89
CA GLN A 167 -5.16 -8.00 -17.80
C GLN A 167 -3.89 -7.98 -18.70
N ALA A 168 -4.00 -7.40 -19.89
CA ALA A 168 -2.83 -7.19 -20.74
C ALA A 168 -1.85 -6.20 -20.10
N THR A 169 -0.55 -6.45 -20.26
CA THR A 169 0.48 -5.52 -19.78
C THR A 169 0.35 -4.17 -20.48
N MET A 170 0.30 -3.10 -19.71
CA MET A 170 0.24 -1.71 -20.17
C MET A 170 1.39 -0.92 -19.52
N PRO A 171 2.63 -1.01 -20.01
CA PRO A 171 3.72 -0.18 -19.49
C PRO A 171 3.37 1.32 -19.54
N VAL A 172 3.90 2.10 -18.58
CA VAL A 172 3.62 3.56 -18.52
C VAL A 172 3.95 4.26 -19.83
N SER A 173 5.00 3.83 -20.53
CA SER A 173 5.37 4.36 -21.86
C SER A 173 4.30 4.13 -22.92
N VAL A 174 3.68 2.94 -22.94
CA VAL A 174 2.61 2.59 -23.88
C VAL A 174 1.37 3.43 -23.60
N LEU A 175 0.95 3.51 -22.33
CA LEU A 175 -0.19 4.34 -21.93
C LEU A 175 0.05 5.81 -22.27
N ARG A 176 1.27 6.33 -22.02
CA ARG A 176 1.67 7.70 -22.38
C ARG A 176 1.53 7.94 -23.87
N SER A 177 2.02 7.03 -24.72
CA SER A 177 1.90 7.14 -26.18
C SER A 177 0.44 7.14 -26.66
N LEU A 178 -0.41 6.26 -26.11
CA LEU A 178 -1.83 6.21 -26.42
C LEU A 178 -2.55 7.49 -25.98
N TYR A 179 -2.25 7.97 -24.77
CA TYR A 179 -2.80 9.22 -24.24
C TYR A 179 -2.44 10.40 -25.14
N LYS A 180 -1.16 10.56 -25.50
CA LYS A 180 -0.69 11.65 -26.35
C LYS A 180 -1.24 11.57 -27.77
N LYS A 181 -1.52 10.38 -28.30
CA LYS A 181 -2.21 10.23 -29.59
C LYS A 181 -3.65 10.78 -29.53
N ARG A 182 -4.35 10.56 -28.41
CA ARG A 182 -5.73 11.02 -28.21
C ARG A 182 -5.83 12.48 -27.78
N TYR A 183 -4.87 12.94 -26.98
CA TYR A 183 -4.78 14.27 -26.40
C TYR A 183 -3.38 14.89 -26.64
N PRO A 184 -3.06 15.31 -27.89
CA PRO A 184 -1.70 15.73 -28.25
C PRO A 184 -1.14 16.90 -27.44
N ASN A 185 -2.02 17.83 -27.04
CA ASN A 185 -1.66 19.06 -26.36
C ASN A 185 -1.78 18.98 -24.83
N GLU A 186 -2.32 17.88 -24.28
CA GLU A 186 -2.54 17.73 -22.84
C GLU A 186 -1.30 17.11 -22.18
N VAL A 187 -0.98 17.53 -20.96
CA VAL A 187 0.08 16.90 -20.16
C VAL A 187 -0.35 15.49 -19.76
N PHE A 188 0.56 14.51 -19.85
CA PHE A 188 0.23 13.16 -19.41
C PHE A 188 0.12 13.13 -17.87
N PRO A 189 -0.98 12.65 -17.28
CA PRO A 189 -1.24 12.84 -15.85
C PRO A 189 -0.21 12.22 -14.89
N LEU A 190 0.58 11.23 -15.32
CA LEU A 190 1.66 10.68 -14.48
C LEU A 190 2.98 11.46 -14.57
N ASP A 191 3.12 12.33 -15.58
CA ASP A 191 4.28 13.21 -15.74
C ASP A 191 4.14 14.48 -14.90
N ASP A 192 2.90 14.95 -14.70
CA ASP A 192 2.58 16.08 -13.82
C ASP A 192 1.45 15.71 -12.84
N LYS A 193 1.82 15.63 -11.57
CA LYS A 193 0.96 15.17 -10.48
C LYS A 193 -0.10 16.19 -10.04
N HIS A 194 -0.14 17.37 -10.66
CA HIS A 194 -1.21 18.35 -10.50
C HIS A 194 -2.42 18.07 -11.41
N TRP A 195 -2.29 17.14 -12.37
CA TRP A 195 -3.40 16.79 -13.27
C TRP A 195 -4.42 15.87 -12.61
N ILE A 196 -5.71 16.16 -12.86
CA ILE A 196 -6.82 15.33 -12.42
C ILE A 196 -7.05 14.24 -13.47
N VAL A 197 -7.02 12.98 -13.05
CA VAL A 197 -7.44 11.85 -13.88
C VAL A 197 -8.96 11.69 -13.71
N PRO A 198 -9.76 11.79 -14.80
CA PRO A 198 -11.18 11.52 -14.73
C PRO A 198 -11.46 10.14 -14.14
N LYS A 199 -12.45 10.02 -13.24
CA LYS A 199 -12.76 8.77 -12.52
C LYS A 199 -12.91 7.54 -13.42
N TYR A 200 -13.52 7.70 -14.59
CA TYR A 200 -13.73 6.62 -15.55
C TYR A 200 -12.44 6.16 -16.27
N LEU A 201 -11.35 6.92 -16.15
CA LEU A 201 -10.02 6.53 -16.61
C LEU A 201 -9.16 6.00 -15.46
N GLU A 202 -9.58 6.15 -14.20
CA GLU A 202 -8.80 5.68 -13.07
C GLU A 202 -8.66 4.16 -13.12
N HIS A 203 -7.44 3.66 -12.96
CA HIS A 203 -7.15 2.24 -13.10
C HIS A 203 -5.89 1.82 -12.36
N ILE A 204 -5.80 0.54 -12.03
CA ILE A 204 -4.56 -0.15 -11.65
C ILE A 204 -4.10 -0.96 -12.86
N TYR A 205 -3.07 -0.48 -13.56
CA TYR A 205 -2.52 -1.15 -14.74
C TYR A 205 -1.44 -2.13 -14.34
N LEU A 206 -1.44 -3.31 -14.97
CA LEU A 206 -0.32 -4.26 -14.94
C LEU A 206 0.82 -3.71 -15.82
N GLU A 207 1.93 -3.30 -15.22
CA GLU A 207 3.11 -2.79 -15.92
C GLU A 207 3.90 -3.91 -16.59
N ASN A 208 4.16 -4.98 -15.84
CA ASN A 208 5.04 -6.07 -16.23
C ASN A 208 4.76 -7.34 -15.39
N VAL A 209 5.20 -8.49 -15.91
CA VAL A 209 5.23 -9.77 -15.19
C VAL A 209 6.64 -10.34 -15.27
N GLU A 210 7.15 -10.86 -14.15
CA GLU A 210 8.49 -11.44 -14.05
C GLU A 210 8.42 -12.76 -13.27
N GLU A 211 9.16 -13.77 -13.72
CA GLU A 211 9.39 -15.00 -12.96
C GLU A 211 10.73 -14.89 -12.20
N LYS A 212 10.71 -15.15 -10.90
CA LYS A 212 11.90 -15.11 -10.07
C LYS A 212 11.85 -16.16 -8.97
N GLU A 213 12.81 -17.08 -8.97
CA GLU A 213 12.99 -18.08 -7.91
C GLU A 213 11.70 -18.88 -7.56
N GLY A 214 10.89 -19.15 -8.60
CA GLY A 214 9.62 -19.86 -8.51
C GLY A 214 8.40 -18.99 -8.16
N ASP A 215 8.58 -17.67 -8.01
CA ASP A 215 7.50 -16.71 -7.83
C ASP A 215 7.19 -15.96 -9.14
N THR A 216 5.91 -15.93 -9.52
CA THR A 216 5.40 -14.99 -10.52
C THR A 216 5.11 -13.65 -9.87
N ILE A 217 5.83 -12.62 -10.27
CA ILE A 217 5.74 -11.25 -9.75
C ILE A 217 4.97 -10.39 -10.76
N TYR A 218 3.89 -9.78 -10.29
CA TYR A 218 3.07 -8.84 -11.06
C TYR A 218 3.37 -7.42 -10.60
N TYR A 219 3.86 -6.59 -11.50
CA TYR A 219 4.16 -5.18 -11.22
C TYR A 219 2.98 -4.32 -11.65
N PHE A 220 2.45 -3.51 -10.73
CA PHE A 220 1.31 -2.64 -10.98
C PHE A 220 1.66 -1.17 -10.74
N TYR A 221 0.95 -0.28 -11.43
CA TYR A 221 0.94 1.15 -11.14
C TYR A 221 -0.48 1.72 -11.15
N LEU A 222 -0.68 2.77 -10.37
CA LEU A 222 -1.94 3.49 -10.27
C LEU A 222 -1.95 4.62 -11.29
N TYR A 223 -2.93 4.60 -12.20
CA TYR A 223 -3.26 5.75 -13.05
C TYR A 223 -4.49 6.43 -12.46
N ALA A 224 -4.29 7.40 -11.57
CA ALA A 224 -5.39 8.08 -10.89
C ALA A 224 -5.02 9.46 -10.37
N THR A 225 -6.04 10.22 -9.93
CA THR A 225 -5.81 11.52 -9.32
C THR A 225 -5.03 11.37 -8.02
N TYR A 226 -3.97 12.14 -7.92
CA TYR A 226 -2.82 11.90 -7.08
C TYR A 226 -3.04 12.04 -5.56
N PHE A 227 -3.91 12.94 -5.12
CA PHE A 227 -4.01 13.42 -3.73
C PHE A 227 -4.56 12.43 -2.69
N VAL A 228 -4.63 11.12 -2.98
CA VAL A 228 -5.47 10.20 -2.18
C VAL A 228 -4.78 8.89 -1.80
N GLU A 229 -3.71 8.49 -2.48
CA GLU A 229 -3.19 7.13 -2.37
C GLU A 229 -1.87 7.04 -1.60
N SER A 230 -1.63 5.86 -1.02
CA SER A 230 -0.51 5.62 -0.10
C SER A 230 0.78 5.22 -0.81
N PHE A 231 0.67 4.75 -2.04
CA PHE A 231 1.73 4.42 -2.99
C PHE A 231 1.20 4.49 -4.42
N ASP A 232 2.09 4.66 -5.41
CA ASP A 232 1.73 4.77 -6.84
C ASP A 232 2.16 3.56 -7.69
N LYS A 233 3.01 2.69 -7.14
CA LYS A 233 3.47 1.44 -7.74
C LYS A 233 3.63 0.36 -6.68
N PHE A 234 3.42 -0.90 -7.07
CA PHE A 234 3.61 -2.04 -6.18
C PHE A 234 3.89 -3.33 -6.94
N ALA A 235 4.47 -4.30 -6.24
CA ALA A 235 4.63 -5.67 -6.72
C ALA A 235 3.72 -6.60 -5.91
N TYR A 236 3.00 -7.47 -6.62
CA TYR A 236 2.07 -8.46 -6.06
C TYR A 236 2.52 -9.87 -6.47
N ILE A 237 2.46 -10.80 -5.53
CA ILE A 237 2.65 -12.24 -5.78
C ILE A 237 1.40 -12.96 -5.24
N LYS A 238 0.83 -13.86 -6.04
CA LYS A 238 -0.35 -14.64 -5.64
C LYS A 238 -0.10 -15.40 -4.33
N ASP A 239 -1.10 -15.44 -3.45
CA ASP A 239 -1.05 -16.02 -2.09
C ASP A 239 -0.03 -15.40 -1.10
N ARG A 240 0.89 -14.54 -1.56
CA ARG A 240 1.83 -13.77 -0.74
C ARG A 240 1.36 -12.34 -0.50
N GLY A 241 0.61 -11.77 -1.45
CA GLY A 241 0.06 -10.42 -1.38
C GLY A 241 0.95 -9.37 -2.01
N ILE A 242 0.81 -8.13 -1.56
CA ILE A 242 1.69 -7.02 -1.93
C ILE A 242 3.01 -7.18 -1.15
N VAL A 243 4.11 -7.29 -1.90
CA VAL A 243 5.45 -7.59 -1.37
C VAL A 243 6.45 -6.47 -1.62
N ALA A 244 6.07 -5.48 -2.42
CA ALA A 244 6.84 -4.26 -2.60
C ALA A 244 5.92 -3.09 -2.96
N ALA A 245 6.26 -1.87 -2.54
CA ALA A 245 5.48 -0.67 -2.85
C ALA A 245 6.33 0.60 -2.85
N SER A 246 5.88 1.64 -3.55
CA SER A 246 6.53 2.96 -3.59
C SER A 246 5.91 3.94 -2.58
N TYR A 247 6.59 4.19 -1.46
CA TYR A 247 6.14 5.18 -0.47
C TYR A 247 6.78 6.56 -0.67
N TYR A 248 7.20 6.89 -1.90
CA TYR A 248 7.96 8.12 -2.19
C TYR A 248 7.28 9.37 -1.62
N GLU A 249 5.97 9.48 -1.74
CA GLU A 249 5.20 10.66 -1.35
C GLU A 249 5.00 10.84 0.14
N PHE A 250 5.17 9.76 0.90
CA PHE A 250 5.28 9.90 2.34
C PHE A 250 6.58 10.63 2.72
N PHE A 251 7.68 10.35 2.03
CA PHE A 251 8.99 10.93 2.34
C PHE A 251 9.25 12.28 1.66
N PHE A 252 8.68 12.49 0.48
CA PHE A 252 8.89 13.68 -0.36
C PHE A 252 7.55 14.25 -0.88
N PRO A 253 6.67 14.73 0.01
CA PRO A 253 5.36 15.24 -0.38
C PRO A 253 5.47 16.50 -1.25
N ILE A 254 4.68 16.56 -2.31
CA ILE A 254 4.61 17.72 -3.23
C ILE A 254 4.16 18.97 -2.47
N GLY A 255 4.82 20.10 -2.75
CA GLY A 255 4.43 21.42 -2.23
C GLY A 255 4.83 21.67 -0.77
N CYS A 256 5.38 20.68 -0.08
CA CYS A 256 5.98 20.88 1.24
C CYS A 256 7.39 21.47 1.11
N LYS A 257 7.69 22.49 1.91
CA LYS A 257 9.06 22.97 2.11
C LYS A 257 9.89 21.86 2.73
N THR A 258 11.20 21.90 2.48
CA THR A 258 12.22 20.99 3.02
C THR A 258 11.93 20.66 4.49
N PRO A 259 11.93 19.38 4.89
CA PRO A 259 11.70 19.02 6.29
C PRO A 259 12.70 19.74 7.21
N ILE A 260 12.21 20.35 8.29
CA ILE A 260 12.99 21.33 9.09
C ILE A 260 13.62 20.69 10.35
N SER A 261 13.30 19.43 10.67
CA SER A 261 13.73 18.80 11.93
C SER A 261 13.88 17.27 11.85
N GLY A 262 14.51 16.70 12.87
CA GLY A 262 14.62 15.25 13.05
C GLY A 262 15.42 14.54 11.96
N ASP A 263 15.15 13.25 11.77
CA ASP A 263 15.83 12.46 10.74
C ASP A 263 15.27 12.74 9.33
N TRP A 264 14.24 13.57 9.19
CA TRP A 264 13.75 14.02 7.89
C TRP A 264 14.82 14.78 7.08
N ILE A 265 15.74 15.50 7.74
CA ILE A 265 16.84 16.23 7.07
C ILE A 265 17.85 15.26 6.40
N LYS A 266 17.88 14.00 6.87
CA LYS A 266 18.78 12.96 6.35
C LYS A 266 18.26 12.27 5.10
N LEU A 267 16.96 12.42 4.80
CA LEU A 267 16.35 11.84 3.61
C LEU A 267 17.07 12.29 2.34
N ARG A 268 17.28 11.35 1.42
CA ARG A 268 17.82 11.62 0.10
C ARG A 268 16.92 10.99 -0.95
N THR A 269 16.57 11.78 -1.95
CA THR A 269 15.82 11.28 -3.11
C THR A 269 16.67 10.19 -3.77
N PRO A 270 16.14 8.97 -3.93
CA PRO A 270 16.86 7.91 -4.63
C PRO A 270 17.05 8.28 -6.11
N TYR A 271 18.07 7.70 -6.74
CA TYR A 271 18.36 7.92 -8.16
C TYR A 271 17.22 7.44 -9.08
N LYS A 272 16.43 6.46 -8.63
CA LYS A 272 15.19 5.99 -9.27
C LYS A 272 14.10 5.85 -8.22
N LYS A 273 12.83 6.04 -8.64
CA LYS A 273 11.67 5.66 -7.81
C LYS A 273 11.66 4.14 -7.67
N GLU A 274 12.33 3.65 -6.64
CA GLU A 274 12.42 2.22 -6.34
C GLU A 274 11.19 1.74 -5.58
N LEU A 275 10.80 0.50 -5.82
CA LEU A 275 9.90 -0.20 -4.93
C LEU A 275 10.70 -0.59 -3.69
N PHE A 276 10.17 -0.27 -2.52
CA PHE A 276 10.68 -0.86 -1.28
C PHE A 276 10.24 -2.32 -1.29
N TRP A 277 11.20 -3.23 -1.30
CA TRP A 277 10.95 -4.68 -1.36
C TRP A 277 10.97 -5.28 0.04
N ALA A 278 10.09 -6.25 0.29
CA ALA A 278 10.09 -7.07 1.49
C ALA A 278 11.47 -7.71 1.74
N GLU A 279 12.04 -7.44 2.91
CA GLU A 279 13.35 -7.97 3.31
C GLU A 279 13.33 -9.50 3.47
N GLU A 280 12.18 -10.07 3.84
CA GLU A 280 11.99 -11.51 3.96
C GLU A 280 12.15 -12.22 2.61
N LEU A 281 11.58 -11.67 1.53
CA LEU A 281 11.71 -12.24 0.19
C LEU A 281 13.13 -12.10 -0.37
N LYS A 282 13.80 -10.97 -0.13
CA LYS A 282 15.21 -10.81 -0.53
C LYS A 282 16.08 -11.90 0.10
N LYS A 283 15.85 -12.22 1.37
CA LYS A 283 16.57 -13.30 2.08
C LYS A 283 16.23 -14.66 1.49
N GLU A 284 14.95 -14.96 1.29
CA GLU A 284 14.49 -16.22 0.70
C GLU A 284 15.12 -16.46 -0.68
N TRP A 285 15.06 -15.47 -1.58
CA TRP A 285 15.64 -15.58 -2.92
C TRP A 285 17.16 -15.75 -2.88
N ALA A 286 17.85 -15.02 -2.00
CA ALA A 286 19.30 -15.16 -1.86
C ALA A 286 19.72 -16.54 -1.33
N GLU A 287 18.90 -17.17 -0.48
CA GLU A 287 19.12 -18.53 0.01
C GLU A 287 18.87 -19.57 -1.09
N LYS A 288 17.78 -19.43 -1.86
CA LYS A 288 17.50 -20.28 -3.03
C LYS A 288 18.62 -20.22 -4.06
N GLU A 289 19.06 -19.01 -4.43
CA GLU A 289 20.15 -18.83 -5.40
C GLU A 289 21.46 -19.49 -4.93
N LYS A 290 21.78 -19.40 -3.63
CA LYS A 290 22.95 -20.07 -3.04
C LYS A 290 22.82 -21.59 -3.08
N ALA A 291 21.64 -22.13 -2.80
CA ALA A 291 21.39 -23.58 -2.86
C ALA A 291 21.56 -24.10 -4.30
N TRP A 292 20.99 -23.39 -5.28
CA TRP A 292 21.13 -23.72 -6.70
C TRP A 292 22.58 -23.68 -7.18
N LYS A 293 23.37 -22.69 -6.75
CA LYS A 293 24.80 -22.62 -7.09
C LYS A 293 25.57 -23.82 -6.53
N LYS A 294 25.31 -24.22 -5.28
CA LYS A 294 25.95 -25.39 -4.67
C LYS A 294 25.60 -26.69 -5.38
N GLU A 295 24.34 -26.86 -5.77
CA GLU A 295 23.92 -28.07 -6.49
C GLU A 295 24.59 -28.15 -7.87
N ARG A 296 24.62 -27.05 -8.63
CA ARG A 296 25.34 -27.02 -9.92
C ARG A 296 26.83 -27.31 -9.78
N GLU A 297 27.49 -26.75 -8.76
CA GLU A 297 28.91 -27.04 -8.49
C GLU A 297 29.13 -28.53 -8.14
N ARG A 298 28.15 -29.17 -7.50
CA ARG A 298 28.20 -30.61 -7.20
C ARG A 298 28.02 -31.43 -8.47
N GLU A 299 27.00 -31.14 -9.27
CA GLU A 299 26.74 -31.80 -10.55
C GLU A 299 27.94 -31.68 -11.50
N GLU A 300 28.54 -30.49 -11.59
CA GLU A 300 29.73 -30.26 -12.43
C GLU A 300 30.94 -31.06 -11.95
N LYS A 301 31.14 -31.19 -10.63
CA LYS A 301 32.19 -32.06 -10.05
C LYS A 301 31.92 -33.54 -10.29
N GLU A 302 30.68 -33.97 -10.26
CA GLU A 302 30.30 -35.36 -10.55
C GLU A 302 30.46 -35.67 -12.04
N PHE A 303 30.07 -34.75 -12.92
CA PHE A 303 30.27 -34.87 -14.37
C PHE A 303 31.75 -34.92 -14.77
N ASN A 304 32.58 -34.05 -14.19
CA ASN A 304 34.03 -34.02 -14.47
C ASN A 304 34.81 -35.21 -13.87
N ARG A 305 34.15 -36.11 -13.13
CA ARG A 305 34.74 -37.35 -12.59
C ARG A 305 34.40 -38.58 -13.44
N LEU A 306 33.50 -38.46 -14.42
CA LEU A 306 33.12 -39.52 -15.36
C LEU A 306 33.98 -39.46 -16.64
#